data_AF-X6C0E0-F1
#
_entry.id   AF-X6C0E0-F1
#
_cell.length_a   1.000
_cell.length_b   1.000
_cell.length_c   1.000
_cell.angle_alpha   90.00
_cell.angle_beta   90.00
_cell.angle_gamma   90.00
#
_symmetry.space_group_name_H-M   'P 1'
#
loop_
_entity.id
_entity.type
_entity.pdbx_description
1 polymer ?
#
loop_
_entity_poly.entity_id
_entity_poly.type
_entity_poly.pdbx_seq_one_letter_code
_entity_poly.pdbx_strand_id
1 'polypeptide(L)'
;MLHSPLDRGGWIMKIWSFDFAGRLILMLVFAFFVLSGVGRLVALFGNAQMSPDDFMLQFVSRASSLVFSTLLVTFTIIRLPPRDISLGWGPRIAAVCGTFMLATIAITVRPTPTEGMQTVAALLVFAGMTGSAYCLLWLGRSFSIDAQARRLVTRGPYAVVRHPLYLAESLFMLGAVAANPSPVVITSVVVNFAIQYWRILNEERVLSLSFPEYDSYSRKVPMLIPFSRRLPLAAH
;
A
#
# COMPACT_ATOMS: atom_id res chain seq x y z
N MET A 1 30.89 11.81 16.77
CA MET A 1 31.14 12.98 15.92
C MET A 1 30.00 13.97 16.11
N LEU A 2 30.25 15.07 16.83
CA LEU A 2 29.27 16.11 17.13
C LEU A 2 29.24 17.10 15.97
N HIS A 3 28.14 17.17 15.21
CA HIS A 3 27.96 18.18 14.16
C HIS A 3 27.77 19.57 14.76
N SER A 4 28.42 20.57 14.16
CA SER A 4 28.34 21.98 14.56
C SER A 4 26.92 22.55 14.36
N PRO A 5 26.51 23.60 15.11
CA PRO A 5 25.19 24.22 14.97
C PRO A 5 24.90 24.80 13.57
N LEU A 6 25.94 25.17 12.81
CA LEU A 6 25.82 25.76 11.47
C LEU A 6 25.54 24.69 10.38
N ASP A 7 26.03 23.46 10.57
CA ASP A 7 25.72 22.32 9.68
C ASP A 7 24.29 21.79 9.85
N ARG A 8 23.70 21.99 11.03
CA ARG A 8 22.32 21.53 11.30
C ARG A 8 21.30 22.23 10.41
N GLY A 9 21.45 23.52 10.13
CA GLY A 9 20.52 24.27 9.27
C GLY A 9 20.48 23.75 7.83
N GLY A 10 21.64 23.53 7.21
CA GLY A 10 21.74 22.98 5.86
C GLY A 10 21.34 21.50 5.77
N TRP A 11 21.60 20.72 6.82
CA TRP A 11 21.19 19.32 6.89
C TRP A 11 19.68 19.17 7.06
N ILE A 12 19.06 20.00 7.91
CA ILE A 12 17.60 20.08 8.06
C ILE A 12 16.97 20.53 6.74
N MET A 13 17.44 21.63 6.11
CA MET A 13 16.90 22.08 4.83
C MET A 13 16.99 21.01 3.73
N LYS A 14 18.10 20.26 3.64
CA LYS A 14 18.21 19.13 2.70
C LYS A 14 17.16 18.05 2.99
N ILE A 15 16.96 17.66 4.25
CA ILE A 15 15.95 16.66 4.63
C ILE A 15 14.55 17.10 4.21
N TRP A 16 14.20 18.36 4.47
CA TRP A 16 12.90 18.92 4.10
C TRP A 16 12.70 18.98 2.58
N SER A 17 13.71 19.41 1.82
CA SER A 17 13.65 19.45 0.35
C SER A 17 13.53 18.05 -0.27
N PHE A 18 14.25 17.07 0.28
CA PHE A 18 14.17 15.68 -0.17
C PHE A 18 12.83 15.02 0.16
N ASP A 19 12.26 15.29 1.33
CA ASP A 19 10.93 14.80 1.72
C ASP A 19 9.84 15.46 0.87
N PHE A 20 9.98 16.74 0.54
CA PHE A 20 9.06 17.47 -0.34
C PHE A 20 9.02 16.90 -1.76
N ALA A 21 10.18 16.63 -2.37
CA ALA A 21 10.24 16.05 -3.72
C ALA A 21 9.59 14.66 -3.78
N GLY A 22 9.84 13.81 -2.78
CA GLY A 22 9.20 12.49 -2.67
C GLY A 22 7.69 12.59 -2.51
N ARG A 23 7.21 13.54 -1.69
CA ARG A 23 5.77 13.83 -1.54
C ARG A 23 5.16 14.26 -2.87
N LEU A 24 5.80 15.15 -3.61
CA LEU A 24 5.27 15.65 -4.88
C LEU A 24 5.12 14.52 -5.90
N ILE A 25 6.12 13.65 -6.04
CA ILE A 25 6.04 12.49 -6.95
C ILE A 25 4.86 11.58 -6.56
N LEU A 26 4.76 11.23 -5.28
CA LEU A 26 3.67 10.38 -4.78
C LEU A 26 2.29 11.01 -4.97
N MET A 27 2.17 12.33 -4.77
CA MET A 27 0.92 13.06 -5.00
C MET A 27 0.52 13.04 -6.47
N LEU A 28 1.47 13.27 -7.40
CA LEU A 28 1.20 13.21 -8.83
C LEU A 28 0.74 11.81 -9.28
N VAL A 29 1.39 10.77 -8.74
CA VAL A 29 1.04 9.38 -8.99
C VAL A 29 -0.37 9.06 -8.48
N PHE A 30 -0.68 9.40 -7.24
CA PHE A 30 -2.00 9.14 -6.69
C PHE A 30 -3.09 9.98 -7.33
N ALA A 31 -2.78 11.22 -7.72
CA ALA A 31 -3.68 12.04 -8.53
C ALA A 31 -3.98 11.37 -9.88
N PHE A 32 -2.99 10.79 -10.55
CA PHE A 32 -3.21 10.00 -11.77
C PHE A 32 -4.14 8.80 -11.52
N PHE A 33 -3.97 8.07 -10.41
CA PHE A 33 -4.88 6.96 -10.06
C PHE A 33 -6.31 7.43 -9.78
N VAL A 34 -6.48 8.55 -9.06
CA VAL A 34 -7.79 9.14 -8.81
C VAL A 34 -8.44 9.58 -10.12
N LEU A 35 -7.74 10.35 -10.96
CA LEU A 35 -8.27 10.84 -12.23
C LEU A 35 -8.63 9.70 -13.20
N SER A 36 -7.74 8.72 -13.35
CA SER A 36 -8.02 7.53 -14.17
C SER A 36 -9.15 6.69 -13.59
N GLY A 37 -9.26 6.60 -12.26
CA GLY A 37 -10.34 5.92 -11.56
C GLY A 37 -11.70 6.58 -11.82
N VAL A 38 -11.76 7.91 -11.77
CA VAL A 38 -12.98 8.68 -12.06
C VAL A 38 -13.39 8.46 -13.51
N GLY A 39 -12.46 8.54 -14.46
CA GLY A 39 -12.74 8.26 -15.87
C GLY A 39 -13.30 6.85 -16.08
N ARG A 40 -12.72 5.83 -15.45
CA ARG A 40 -13.23 4.45 -15.49
C ARG A 40 -14.61 4.32 -14.83
N LEU A 41 -14.88 5.02 -13.74
CA LEU A 41 -16.20 4.98 -13.09
C LEU A 41 -17.27 5.64 -13.96
N VAL A 42 -16.98 6.81 -14.54
CA VAL A 42 -17.90 7.51 -15.46
C VAL A 42 -18.18 6.67 -16.71
N ALA A 43 -17.16 6.02 -17.27
CA ALA A 43 -17.31 5.14 -18.42
C ALA A 43 -18.26 3.94 -18.17
N LEU A 44 -18.50 3.56 -16.90
CA LEU A 44 -19.44 2.50 -16.56
C LEU A 44 -20.89 2.88 -16.93
N PHE A 45 -21.28 4.15 -16.72
CA PHE A 45 -22.62 4.65 -17.03
C PHE A 45 -22.90 4.71 -18.54
N GLY A 46 -21.85 4.72 -19.37
CA GLY A 46 -21.99 4.67 -20.83
C GLY A 46 -22.21 3.26 -21.40
N ASN A 47 -22.12 2.21 -20.57
CA ASN A 47 -22.22 0.83 -21.02
C ASN A 47 -23.64 0.28 -20.84
N ALA A 48 -24.53 0.59 -21.78
CA ALA A 48 -25.95 0.27 -21.71
C ALA A 48 -26.27 -1.24 -21.84
N GLN A 49 -25.31 -2.06 -22.27
CA GLN A 49 -25.50 -3.51 -22.43
C GLN A 49 -25.23 -4.32 -21.14
N MET A 50 -24.78 -3.68 -20.06
CA MET A 50 -24.43 -4.38 -18.82
C MET A 50 -25.66 -4.74 -17.99
N SER A 51 -25.66 -5.95 -17.41
CA SER A 51 -26.71 -6.36 -16.47
C SER A 51 -26.71 -5.45 -15.22
N PRO A 52 -27.85 -5.25 -14.53
CA PRO A 52 -27.90 -4.46 -13.31
C PRO A 52 -26.95 -4.96 -12.21
N ASP A 53 -26.83 -6.28 -12.07
CA ASP A 53 -25.99 -6.91 -11.05
C ASP A 53 -24.50 -6.71 -11.33
N ASP A 54 -24.09 -6.89 -12.59
CA ASP A 54 -22.71 -6.61 -13.02
C ASP A 54 -22.37 -5.13 -12.88
N PHE A 55 -23.33 -4.26 -13.21
CA PHE A 55 -23.17 -2.82 -13.05
C PHE A 55 -22.93 -2.46 -11.58
N MET A 56 -23.75 -2.97 -10.66
CA MET A 56 -23.60 -2.72 -9.22
C MET A 56 -22.26 -3.24 -8.69
N LEU A 57 -21.88 -4.46 -9.07
CA LEU A 57 -20.62 -5.06 -8.64
C LEU A 57 -19.40 -4.23 -9.12
N GLN A 58 -19.39 -3.85 -10.39
CA GLN A 58 -18.33 -3.03 -10.98
C GLN A 58 -18.31 -1.62 -10.39
N PHE A 59 -19.48 -1.03 -10.13
CA PHE A 59 -19.61 0.29 -9.52
C PHE A 59 -19.01 0.29 -8.11
N VAL A 60 -19.41 -0.63 -7.25
CA VAL A 60 -18.94 -0.72 -5.86
C VAL A 60 -17.44 -1.00 -5.80
N SER A 61 -16.94 -1.90 -6.66
CA SER A 61 -15.51 -2.21 -6.75
C SER A 61 -14.69 -0.98 -7.17
N ARG A 62 -15.12 -0.24 -8.21
CA ARG A 62 -14.45 0.98 -8.67
C ARG A 62 -14.55 2.14 -7.67
N ALA A 63 -15.71 2.30 -7.02
CA ALA A 63 -15.92 3.31 -6.00
C ALA A 63 -15.01 3.07 -4.78
N SER A 64 -14.87 1.82 -4.32
CA SER A 64 -13.95 1.48 -3.22
C SER A 64 -12.48 1.81 -3.56
N SER A 65 -12.08 1.58 -4.81
CA SER A 65 -10.75 1.93 -5.31
C SER A 65 -10.49 3.44 -5.29
N LEU A 66 -11.52 4.24 -5.62
CA LEU A 66 -11.45 5.69 -5.54
C LEU A 66 -11.33 6.17 -4.10
N VAL A 67 -12.15 5.64 -3.19
CA VAL A 67 -12.08 5.95 -1.76
C VAL A 67 -10.68 5.68 -1.23
N PHE A 68 -10.12 4.49 -1.50
CA PHE A 68 -8.77 4.15 -1.05
C PHE A 68 -7.71 5.10 -1.63
N SER A 69 -7.77 5.38 -2.93
CA SER A 69 -6.81 6.28 -3.60
C SER A 69 -6.89 7.71 -3.06
N THR A 70 -8.10 8.20 -2.76
CA THR A 70 -8.31 9.50 -2.11
C THR A 70 -7.72 9.51 -0.70
N LEU A 71 -7.94 8.46 0.10
CA LEU A 71 -7.34 8.34 1.43
C LEU A 71 -5.80 8.34 1.36
N LEU A 72 -5.20 7.67 0.38
CA LEU A 72 -3.76 7.70 0.15
C LEU A 72 -3.26 9.12 -0.13
N VAL A 73 -3.95 9.88 -1.00
CA VAL A 73 -3.64 11.30 -1.25
C VAL A 73 -3.74 12.10 0.05
N THR A 74 -4.88 12.00 0.74
CA THR A 74 -5.15 12.74 1.97
C THR A 74 -4.08 12.46 3.02
N PHE A 75 -3.84 11.21 3.38
CA PHE A 75 -2.85 10.87 4.41
C PHE A 75 -1.42 11.15 3.99
N THR A 76 -1.10 11.12 2.69
CA THR A 76 0.21 11.58 2.20
C THR A 76 0.39 13.08 2.42
N ILE A 77 -0.67 13.89 2.28
CA ILE A 77 -0.65 15.33 2.54
C ILE A 77 -0.56 15.61 4.05
N ILE A 78 -1.40 14.96 4.87
CA ILE A 78 -1.56 15.28 6.30
C ILE A 78 -0.63 14.49 7.25
N ARG A 79 0.27 13.66 6.70
CA ARG A 79 1.17 12.79 7.48
C ARG A 79 2.00 13.57 8.50
N LEU A 80 2.25 12.95 9.65
CA LEU A 80 3.13 13.52 10.69
C LEU A 80 4.58 13.64 10.19
N PRO A 81 5.40 14.55 10.75
CA PRO A 81 6.83 14.55 10.48
C PRO A 81 7.46 13.22 10.95
N PRO A 82 8.46 12.67 10.23
CA PRO A 82 9.14 11.45 10.64
C PRO A 82 9.89 11.67 11.96
N ARG A 83 9.82 10.68 12.86
CA ARG A 83 10.58 10.67 14.12
C ARG A 83 12.02 10.25 13.89
N ASP A 84 12.21 9.22 13.06
CA ASP A 84 13.51 8.73 12.57
C ASP A 84 13.42 8.43 11.06
N ILE A 85 14.53 8.64 10.36
CA ILE A 85 14.64 8.44 8.90
C ILE A 85 15.61 7.28 8.65
N SER A 86 15.18 6.26 7.91
CA SER A 86 16.15 5.32 7.32
C SER A 86 16.96 6.04 6.24
N LEU A 87 18.25 6.25 6.47
CA LEU A 87 19.18 6.76 5.46
C LEU A 87 19.28 5.74 4.31
N GLY A 88 18.80 6.10 3.10
CA GLY A 88 19.01 5.29 1.90
C GLY A 88 18.05 5.58 0.74
N TRP A 89 18.46 5.22 -0.49
CA TRP A 89 17.64 5.34 -1.71
C TRP A 89 16.56 4.25 -1.84
N GLY A 90 16.68 3.17 -1.06
CA GLY A 90 15.82 1.99 -1.11
C GLY A 90 14.30 2.24 -0.98
N PRO A 91 13.83 3.05 0.00
CA PRO A 91 12.40 3.35 0.15
C PRO A 91 11.80 4.08 -1.07
N ARG A 92 12.57 4.99 -1.67
CA ARG A 92 12.17 5.73 -2.87
C ARG A 92 12.06 4.84 -4.10
N ILE A 93 13.03 3.93 -4.27
CA ILE A 93 13.00 2.95 -5.35
C ILE A 93 11.78 2.03 -5.17
N ALA A 94 11.47 1.59 -3.94
CA ALA A 94 10.30 0.77 -3.68
C ALA A 94 8.97 1.49 -3.97
N ALA A 95 8.88 2.80 -3.66
CA ALA A 95 7.72 3.63 -4.00
C ALA A 95 7.52 3.78 -5.52
N VAL A 96 8.61 4.02 -6.26
CA VAL A 96 8.60 4.14 -7.72
C VAL A 96 8.31 2.78 -8.38
N CYS A 97 8.88 1.69 -7.89
CA CYS A 97 8.63 0.34 -8.40
C CYS A 97 7.18 -0.11 -8.16
N GLY A 98 6.62 0.15 -6.98
CA GLY A 98 5.21 -0.13 -6.68
C GLY A 98 4.27 0.67 -7.60
N THR A 99 4.63 1.92 -7.90
CA THR A 99 3.90 2.80 -8.82
C THR A 99 3.93 2.30 -10.27
N PHE A 100 5.11 1.97 -10.79
CA PHE A 100 5.27 1.48 -12.16
C PHE A 100 4.52 0.16 -12.37
N MET A 101 4.44 -0.70 -11.36
CA MET A 101 3.71 -1.97 -11.47
C MET A 101 2.20 -1.80 -11.52
N LEU A 102 1.63 -0.88 -10.74
CA LEU A 102 0.21 -0.55 -10.81
C LEU A 102 -0.17 0.11 -12.14
N ALA A 103 0.72 0.93 -12.71
CA ALA A 103 0.55 1.51 -14.04
C ALA A 103 0.59 0.42 -15.14
N THR A 104 1.50 -0.55 -15.06
CA THR A 104 1.55 -1.70 -15.98
C THR A 104 0.26 -2.50 -15.94
N ILE A 105 -0.30 -2.76 -14.75
CA ILE A 105 -1.59 -3.44 -14.60
C ILE A 105 -2.70 -2.61 -15.27
N ALA A 106 -2.76 -1.30 -15.01
CA ALA A 106 -3.80 -0.44 -15.57
C ALA A 106 -3.78 -0.34 -17.11
N ILE A 107 -2.61 -0.47 -17.74
CA ILE A 107 -2.44 -0.35 -19.20
C ILE A 107 -2.60 -1.71 -19.92
N THR A 108 -2.26 -2.82 -19.25
CA THR A 108 -2.21 -4.15 -19.89
C THR A 108 -3.44 -5.01 -19.61
N VAL A 109 -4.27 -4.68 -18.62
CA VAL A 109 -5.52 -5.41 -18.34
C VAL A 109 -6.49 -5.23 -19.51
N ARG A 110 -6.54 -6.27 -20.34
CA ARG A 110 -7.66 -6.50 -21.25
C ARG A 110 -8.72 -7.28 -20.47
N PRO A 111 -10.01 -6.90 -20.51
CA PRO A 111 -11.06 -7.66 -19.85
C PRO A 111 -10.99 -9.12 -20.28
N THR A 112 -10.94 -10.04 -19.31
CA THR A 112 -11.06 -11.47 -19.58
C THR A 112 -12.43 -11.78 -20.21
N PRO A 113 -12.49 -12.71 -21.18
CA PRO A 113 -13.73 -12.98 -21.90
C PRO A 113 -14.77 -13.77 -21.08
N THR A 114 -14.41 -14.36 -19.93
CA THR A 114 -15.36 -15.14 -19.11
C THR A 114 -15.98 -14.30 -17.99
N GLU A 115 -17.31 -14.30 -17.92
CA GLU A 115 -18.09 -13.53 -16.93
C GLU A 115 -17.68 -13.89 -15.49
N GLY A 116 -17.51 -15.18 -15.18
CA GLY A 116 -17.14 -15.63 -13.84
C GLY A 116 -15.79 -15.10 -13.34
N MET A 117 -14.80 -14.93 -14.23
CA MET A 117 -13.50 -14.37 -13.84
C MET A 117 -13.58 -12.87 -13.54
N GLN A 118 -14.46 -12.14 -14.23
CA GLN A 118 -14.71 -10.73 -13.95
C GLN A 118 -15.40 -10.54 -12.59
N THR A 119 -16.35 -11.41 -12.23
CA THR A 119 -16.99 -11.40 -10.92
C THR A 119 -15.96 -11.63 -9.81
N VAL A 120 -15.13 -12.67 -9.94
CA VAL A 120 -14.07 -12.98 -8.97
C VAL A 120 -13.09 -11.81 -8.85
N ALA A 121 -12.67 -11.23 -9.97
CA ALA A 121 -11.78 -10.07 -9.98
C ALA A 121 -12.39 -8.88 -9.24
N ALA A 122 -13.66 -8.54 -9.53
CA ALA A 122 -14.34 -7.40 -8.91
C ALA A 122 -14.50 -7.59 -7.39
N LEU A 123 -14.80 -8.81 -6.93
CA LEU A 123 -14.88 -9.16 -5.51
C LEU A 123 -13.52 -9.05 -4.81
N LEU A 124 -12.45 -9.57 -5.42
CA LEU A 124 -11.10 -9.47 -4.87
C LEU A 124 -10.62 -8.03 -4.79
N VAL A 125 -10.88 -7.23 -5.83
CA VAL A 125 -10.58 -5.78 -5.84
C VAL A 125 -11.38 -5.06 -4.75
N PHE A 126 -12.68 -5.32 -4.63
CA PHE A 126 -13.52 -4.70 -3.62
C PHE A 126 -13.06 -5.03 -2.19
N ALA A 127 -12.80 -6.32 -1.91
CA ALA A 127 -12.33 -6.78 -0.62
C ALA A 127 -10.95 -6.19 -0.28
N GLY A 128 -10.01 -6.21 -1.23
CA GLY A 128 -8.68 -5.64 -1.06
C GLY A 128 -8.72 -4.13 -0.82
N MET A 129 -9.46 -3.38 -1.63
CA MET A 129 -9.56 -1.92 -1.50
C MET A 129 -10.24 -1.49 -0.21
N THR A 130 -11.33 -2.16 0.18
CA THR A 130 -12.04 -1.87 1.43
C THR A 130 -11.18 -2.24 2.64
N GLY A 131 -10.51 -3.39 2.61
CA GLY A 131 -9.56 -3.80 3.64
C GLY A 131 -8.39 -2.83 3.79
N SER A 132 -7.83 -2.36 2.66
CA SER A 132 -6.74 -1.39 2.64
C SER A 132 -7.19 -0.03 3.17
N ALA A 133 -8.37 0.44 2.77
CA ALA A 133 -8.96 1.67 3.31
C ALA A 133 -9.17 1.58 4.83
N TYR A 134 -9.70 0.46 5.32
CA TYR A 134 -9.88 0.21 6.75
C TYR A 134 -8.54 0.24 7.51
N CYS A 135 -7.51 -0.46 7.01
CA CYS A 135 -6.18 -0.44 7.62
C CYS A 135 -5.57 0.97 7.61
N LEU A 136 -5.73 1.69 6.50
CA LEU A 136 -5.21 3.03 6.33
C LEU A 136 -5.87 4.04 7.28
N LEU A 137 -7.17 3.90 7.55
CA LEU A 137 -7.87 4.72 8.56
C LEU A 137 -7.33 4.49 9.97
N TRP A 138 -6.95 3.24 10.31
CA TRP A 138 -6.31 2.92 11.59
C TRP A 138 -4.89 3.50 11.72
N LEU A 139 -4.11 3.51 10.64
CA LEU A 139 -2.81 4.19 10.60
C LEU A 139 -2.99 5.72 10.67
N GLY A 140 -3.97 6.24 9.95
CA GLY A 140 -4.24 7.66 9.81
C GLY A 140 -2.98 8.46 9.42
N ARG A 141 -2.67 9.50 10.21
CA ARG A 141 -1.51 10.38 9.98
C ARG A 141 -0.16 9.72 10.25
N SER A 142 -0.16 8.50 10.78
CA SER A 142 1.05 7.70 11.00
C SER A 142 1.44 6.89 9.76
N PHE A 143 0.59 6.86 8.73
CA PHE A 143 0.88 6.23 7.46
C PHE A 143 2.14 6.81 6.81
N SER A 144 2.93 5.91 6.23
CA SER A 144 4.12 6.21 5.47
C SER A 144 4.27 5.23 4.33
N ILE A 145 4.67 5.73 3.18
CA ILE A 145 5.03 4.86 2.04
C ILE A 145 6.46 4.35 2.21
N ASP A 146 7.32 5.17 2.82
CA ASP A 146 8.67 4.81 3.22
C ASP A 146 8.67 4.19 4.63
N ALA A 147 9.64 3.33 4.94
CA ALA A 147 9.87 2.86 6.31
C ALA A 147 10.37 4.02 7.19
N GLN A 148 9.44 4.81 7.70
CA GLN A 148 9.69 5.94 8.58
C GLN A 148 8.82 5.78 9.81
N ALA A 149 9.47 5.66 10.96
CA ALA A 149 8.79 5.60 12.23
C ALA A 149 8.12 6.95 12.54
N ARG A 150 6.80 6.95 12.71
CA ARG A 150 6.03 8.11 13.19
C ARG A 150 5.40 7.79 14.53
N ARG A 151 4.53 6.79 14.52
CA ARG A 151 3.86 6.26 15.70
C ARG A 151 3.63 4.76 15.48
N LEU A 152 3.83 3.99 16.54
CA LEU A 152 3.49 2.57 16.55
C LEU A 152 1.98 2.40 16.76
N VAL A 153 1.31 1.72 15.82
CA VAL A 153 -0.11 1.38 15.90
C VAL A 153 -0.24 -0.12 16.15
N THR A 154 -0.90 -0.50 17.25
CA THR A 154 -1.01 -1.91 17.70
C THR A 154 -2.45 -2.34 17.95
N ARG A 155 -3.43 -1.52 17.54
CA ARG A 155 -4.87 -1.75 17.75
C ARG A 155 -5.60 -2.01 16.44
N GLY A 156 -6.82 -2.54 16.53
CA GLY A 156 -7.65 -2.83 15.37
C GLY A 156 -7.03 -3.95 14.52
N PRO A 157 -6.94 -3.79 13.18
CA PRO A 157 -6.37 -4.83 12.31
C PRO A 157 -4.89 -5.13 12.64
N TYR A 158 -4.17 -4.14 13.18
CA TYR A 158 -2.78 -4.29 13.63
C TYR A 158 -2.63 -5.13 14.91
N ALA A 159 -3.72 -5.40 15.63
CA ALA A 159 -3.69 -6.35 16.75
C ALA A 159 -3.77 -7.82 16.28
N VAL A 160 -4.23 -8.06 15.04
CA VAL A 160 -4.43 -9.41 14.47
C VAL A 160 -3.19 -9.86 13.73
N VAL A 161 -2.65 -9.01 12.84
CA VAL A 161 -1.39 -9.21 12.12
C VAL A 161 -0.64 -7.87 12.09
N ARG A 162 0.69 -7.88 11.98
CA ARG A 162 1.49 -6.65 12.01
C ARG A 162 1.37 -5.83 10.73
N HIS A 163 1.13 -6.49 9.61
CA HIS A 163 1.13 -5.90 8.27
C HIS A 163 -0.21 -6.11 7.54
N PRO A 164 -1.36 -5.73 8.13
CA PRO A 164 -2.69 -6.02 7.57
C PRO A 164 -2.95 -5.25 6.26
N LEU A 165 -2.35 -4.06 6.09
CA LEU A 165 -2.45 -3.28 4.87
C LEU A 165 -1.83 -4.03 3.67
N TYR A 166 -0.62 -4.58 3.83
CA TYR A 166 0.04 -5.38 2.80
C TYR A 166 -0.76 -6.64 2.42
N LEU A 167 -1.42 -7.26 3.40
CA LEU A 167 -2.33 -8.38 3.15
C LEU A 167 -3.54 -7.96 2.30
N ALA A 168 -4.15 -6.82 2.62
CA ALA A 168 -5.28 -6.28 1.86
C ALA A 168 -4.88 -5.82 0.44
N GLU A 169 -3.72 -5.18 0.29
CA GLU A 169 -3.14 -4.84 -1.01
C GLU A 169 -2.87 -6.09 -1.86
N SER A 170 -2.48 -7.20 -1.22
CA SER A 170 -2.26 -8.46 -1.91
C SER A 170 -3.54 -9.05 -2.50
N LEU A 171 -4.69 -8.92 -1.82
CA LEU A 171 -5.98 -9.35 -2.37
C LEU A 171 -6.35 -8.57 -3.63
N PHE A 172 -6.13 -7.26 -3.63
CA PHE A 172 -6.34 -6.43 -4.82
C PHE A 172 -5.47 -6.89 -5.99
N MET A 173 -4.20 -7.24 -5.75
CA MET A 173 -3.29 -7.72 -6.80
C MET A 173 -3.73 -9.06 -7.38
N LEU A 174 -4.27 -9.96 -6.55
CA LEU A 174 -4.87 -11.20 -7.04
C LEU A 174 -6.11 -10.93 -7.90
N GLY A 175 -6.89 -9.90 -7.56
CA GLY A 175 -7.98 -9.40 -8.39
C GLY A 175 -7.50 -8.94 -9.77
N ALA A 176 -6.34 -8.28 -9.86
CA ALA A 176 -5.73 -7.91 -11.15
C ALA A 176 -5.34 -9.13 -11.99
N VAL A 177 -4.82 -10.19 -11.38
CA VAL A 177 -4.54 -11.47 -12.06
C VAL A 177 -5.83 -12.11 -12.56
N ALA A 178 -6.88 -12.14 -11.74
CA ALA A 178 -8.18 -12.68 -12.14
C ALA A 178 -8.80 -11.88 -13.30
N ALA A 179 -8.63 -10.56 -13.30
CA ALA A 179 -9.12 -9.69 -14.37
C ALA A 179 -8.41 -9.93 -15.71
N ASN A 180 -7.10 -10.21 -15.67
CA ASN A 180 -6.27 -10.49 -16.84
C ASN A 180 -5.08 -11.41 -16.49
N PRO A 181 -5.21 -12.75 -16.62
CA PRO A 181 -4.19 -13.72 -16.23
C PRO A 181 -3.08 -13.84 -17.30
N SER A 182 -2.53 -12.71 -17.74
CA SER A 182 -1.43 -12.70 -18.70
C SER A 182 -0.09 -12.93 -17.99
N PRO A 183 0.92 -13.50 -18.69
CA PRO A 183 2.26 -13.68 -18.11
C PRO A 183 2.87 -12.36 -17.58
N VAL A 184 2.56 -11.23 -18.24
CA VAL A 184 3.03 -9.90 -17.83
C VAL A 184 2.41 -9.49 -16.49
N VAL A 185 1.09 -9.64 -16.34
CA VAL A 185 0.38 -9.31 -15.09
C VAL A 185 0.83 -10.22 -13.95
N ILE A 186 0.90 -11.53 -14.19
CA ILE A 186 1.34 -12.51 -13.19
C ILE A 186 2.76 -12.19 -12.72
N THR A 187 3.69 -11.99 -13.65
CA THR A 187 5.09 -11.64 -13.31
C THR A 187 5.15 -10.33 -12.52
N SER A 188 4.37 -9.33 -12.92
CA SER A 188 4.30 -8.04 -12.20
C SER A 188 3.83 -8.21 -10.76
N VAL A 189 2.80 -9.06 -10.54
CA VAL A 189 2.27 -9.35 -9.20
C VAL A 189 3.28 -10.12 -8.34
N VAL A 190 3.96 -11.12 -8.91
CA VAL A 190 5.01 -11.88 -8.20
C VAL A 190 6.15 -10.96 -7.74
N VAL A 191 6.65 -10.10 -8.64
CA VAL A 191 7.71 -9.16 -8.26
C VAL A 191 7.19 -8.15 -7.23
N ASN A 192 5.93 -7.73 -7.33
CA ASN A 192 5.33 -6.86 -6.32
C ASN A 192 5.30 -7.52 -4.94
N PHE A 193 4.92 -8.80 -4.83
CA PHE A 193 4.99 -9.52 -3.55
C PHE A 193 6.41 -9.58 -2.98
N ALA A 194 7.43 -9.79 -3.81
CA ALA A 194 8.82 -9.74 -3.37
C ALA A 194 9.20 -8.35 -2.83
N ILE A 195 8.79 -7.28 -3.51
CA ILE A 195 9.02 -5.91 -3.07
C ILE A 195 8.26 -5.61 -1.77
N GLN A 196 6.99 -6.01 -1.64
CA GLN A 196 6.21 -5.85 -0.42
C GLN A 196 6.87 -6.56 0.75
N TYR A 197 7.33 -7.80 0.55
CA TYR A 197 8.04 -8.55 1.58
C TYR A 197 9.33 -7.82 2.02
N TRP A 198 10.11 -7.32 1.07
CA TRP A 198 11.31 -6.54 1.39
C TRP A 198 10.97 -5.24 2.14
N ARG A 199 9.90 -4.54 1.75
CA ARG A 199 9.40 -3.35 2.45
C ARG A 199 9.01 -3.66 3.89
N ILE A 200 8.30 -4.76 4.10
CA ILE A 200 7.91 -5.23 5.45
C ILE A 200 9.15 -5.41 6.32
N LEU A 201 10.18 -6.11 5.84
CA LEU A 201 11.41 -6.33 6.62
C LEU A 201 12.11 -5.01 6.99
N ASN A 202 12.15 -4.06 6.05
CA ASN A 202 12.72 -2.75 6.31
C ASN A 202 11.88 -1.94 7.31
N GLU A 203 10.56 -2.01 7.22
CA GLU A 203 9.64 -1.39 8.17
C GLU A 203 9.81 -1.98 9.58
N GLU A 204 9.87 -3.31 9.72
CA GLU A 204 10.09 -3.95 11.03
C GLU A 204 11.43 -3.53 11.65
N ARG A 205 12.48 -3.41 10.84
CA ARG A 205 13.79 -2.92 11.29
C ARG A 205 13.73 -1.47 11.77
N VAL A 206 13.04 -0.60 11.04
CA VAL A 206 12.90 0.80 11.46
C VAL A 206 12.04 0.91 12.73
N LEU A 207 10.96 0.14 12.81
CA LEU A 207 10.10 0.13 13.99
C LEU A 207 10.82 -0.41 15.24
N SER A 208 11.64 -1.45 15.11
CA SER A 208 12.40 -2.00 16.25
C SER A 208 13.47 -1.05 16.76
N LEU A 209 14.08 -0.25 15.88
CA LEU A 209 15.05 0.77 16.26
C LEU A 209 14.40 2.01 16.91
N SER A 210 13.19 2.37 16.48
CA SER A 210 12.52 3.60 16.93
C SER A 210 11.57 3.41 18.12
N PHE A 211 11.06 2.20 18.36
CA PHE A 211 10.08 1.93 19.41
C PHE A 211 10.50 0.75 20.29
N PRO A 212 10.92 0.99 21.55
CA PRO A 212 11.28 -0.07 22.49
C PRO A 212 10.17 -1.09 22.72
N GLU A 213 8.90 -0.68 22.61
CA GLU A 213 7.75 -1.56 22.81
C GLU A 213 7.52 -2.50 21.62
N TYR A 214 8.15 -2.26 20.46
CA TYR A 214 7.96 -3.04 19.24
C TYR A 214 8.30 -4.51 19.41
N ASP A 215 9.37 -4.83 20.15
CA ASP A 215 9.77 -6.21 20.41
C ASP A 215 8.71 -6.98 21.21
N SER A 216 8.04 -6.32 22.14
CA SER A 216 6.96 -6.93 22.92
C SER A 216 5.71 -7.17 22.07
N TYR A 217 5.45 -6.27 21.12
CA TYR A 217 4.35 -6.35 20.17
C TYR A 217 4.61 -7.43 19.12
N SER A 218 5.81 -7.49 18.55
CA SER A 218 6.17 -8.43 17.49
C SER A 218 6.19 -9.89 17.92
N ARG A 219 6.44 -10.15 19.21
CA ARG A 219 6.30 -11.49 19.81
C ARG A 219 4.85 -11.94 19.95
N LYS A 220 3.90 -11.01 20.10
CA LYS A 220 2.48 -11.31 20.37
C LYS A 220 1.66 -11.42 19.10
N VAL A 221 1.99 -10.61 18.09
CA VAL A 221 1.19 -10.46 16.87
C VAL A 221 1.98 -11.02 15.67
N PRO A 222 1.45 -11.97 14.89
CA PRO A 222 2.14 -12.53 13.72
C PRO A 222 2.30 -11.53 12.58
N MET A 223 3.22 -11.80 11.64
CA MET A 223 3.56 -10.85 10.56
C MET A 223 2.40 -10.62 9.58
N LEU A 224 1.89 -11.70 8.96
CA LEU A 224 0.87 -11.63 7.89
C LEU A 224 -0.26 -12.66 8.03
N ILE A 225 0.03 -13.86 8.54
CA ILE A 225 -0.98 -14.93 8.66
C ILE A 225 -1.40 -15.02 10.13
N PRO A 226 -2.69 -14.82 10.48
CA PRO A 226 -3.16 -14.76 11.87
C PRO A 226 -2.81 -15.99 12.71
N PHE A 227 -2.67 -17.16 12.08
CA PHE A 227 -2.37 -18.43 12.74
C PHE A 227 -0.90 -18.87 12.62
N SER A 228 -0.03 -18.10 11.95
CA SER A 228 1.40 -18.43 11.86
C SER A 228 2.13 -18.01 13.14
N ARG A 229 1.80 -18.64 14.28
CA ARG A 229 2.61 -18.48 15.48
C ARG A 229 3.94 -19.18 15.24
N ARG A 230 5.05 -18.42 15.27
CA ARG A 230 6.37 -19.04 15.36
C ARG A 230 6.45 -19.69 16.74
N LEU A 231 6.53 -21.02 16.78
CA LEU A 231 7.02 -21.73 17.96
C LEU A 231 8.37 -21.09 18.31
N PRO A 232 8.64 -20.77 19.59
CA PRO A 232 9.99 -20.38 19.98
C PRO A 232 10.90 -21.54 19.58
N LEU A 233 11.79 -21.30 18.63
CA LEU A 233 12.91 -22.20 18.40
C LEU A 233 13.69 -22.18 19.71
N ALA A 234 13.59 -23.27 20.46
CA ALA A 234 14.44 -23.50 21.62
C ALA A 234 15.88 -23.33 21.13
N ALA A 235 16.57 -22.31 21.65
CA ALA A 235 18.00 -22.18 21.45
C ALA A 235 18.65 -23.41 22.12
N HIS A 236 19.26 -24.26 21.29
CA HIS A 236 20.25 -25.24 21.72
C HIS A 236 21.63 -24.61 21.60
#